data_AF-A0A9P1JZP1-F1
#
_entry.id   AF-A0A9P1JZP1-F1
#
_cell.length_a   1.000
_cell.length_b   1.000
_cell.length_c   1.000
_cell.angle_alpha   90.00
_cell.angle_beta   90.00
_cell.angle_gamma   90.00
#
_symmetry.space_group_name_H-M   'P 1'
#
loop_
_entity.id
_entity.type
_entity.pdbx_description
1 polymer ?
#
loop_
_entity_poly.entity_id
_entity_poly.type
_entity_poly.pdbx_seq_one_letter_code
_entity_poly.pdbx_strand_id
1 'polypeptide(L)'
;MPLLRHEPQGGVRSLDELLGIALALEQEAVRRYTQLAALMDRRGETDTATTFRALIAEEQDHVQAVDGWAHRLGRPTPDAPAFLWRLPPELAASWEELTERTRLTPYQALSLAVVNEQRAFAFYSYIAASAPDEPIRTHAEALAREELRHAALLRRERRKAYRRERGRAEHKPTRADTPAELERLAVALLSATAAEHSALAAHLLALGDGDGATLLNRIVGEERALIPAGSDAAASQAAVPDTVPACLRAAVTASERLAEAFGDVAAQAIDELVLTESLRLQEAVVGHLALLAERIETRG
;
A
#
# COMPACT_ATOMS: atom_id res chain seq x y z
N MET A 1 1.42 -4.91 -9.38
CA MET A 1 1.05 -6.30 -9.03
C MET A 1 -0.44 -6.33 -8.70
N PRO A 2 -1.18 -7.43 -8.90
CA PRO A 2 -2.58 -7.48 -8.48
C PRO A 2 -2.69 -7.39 -6.95
N LEU A 3 -3.70 -6.66 -6.43
CA LEU A 3 -3.97 -6.51 -4.99
C LEU A 3 -4.15 -7.88 -4.31
N LEU A 4 -4.82 -8.80 -5.00
CA LEU A 4 -5.01 -10.19 -4.60
C LEU A 4 -4.35 -11.11 -5.64
N ARG A 5 -3.42 -11.98 -5.23
CA ARG A 5 -2.78 -12.94 -6.16
C ARG A 5 -3.59 -14.21 -6.36
N HIS A 6 -4.57 -14.46 -5.49
CA HIS A 6 -5.47 -15.60 -5.54
C HIS A 6 -6.89 -15.09 -5.31
N GLU A 7 -7.86 -15.65 -6.04
CA GLU A 7 -9.27 -15.47 -5.69
C GLU A 7 -9.51 -16.02 -4.27
N PRO A 8 -10.33 -15.36 -3.44
CA PRO A 8 -10.77 -15.89 -2.15
C PRO A 8 -11.25 -17.34 -2.29
N GLN A 9 -10.52 -18.29 -1.68
CA GLN A 9 -10.82 -19.71 -1.84
C GLN A 9 -12.13 -20.06 -1.15
N GLY A 10 -13.08 -20.62 -1.91
CA GLY A 10 -14.38 -21.05 -1.40
C GLY A 10 -15.27 -19.86 -1.09
N GLY A 11 -16.02 -19.39 -2.09
CA GLY A 11 -16.94 -18.26 -1.96
C GLY A 11 -17.80 -18.32 -0.70
N VAL A 12 -18.07 -17.16 -0.11
CA VAL A 12 -18.80 -17.02 1.15
C VAL A 12 -20.26 -17.43 0.94
N ARG A 13 -20.70 -18.51 1.61
CA ARG A 13 -22.02 -19.13 1.37
C ARG A 13 -23.08 -18.79 2.41
N SER A 14 -22.68 -18.14 3.49
CA SER A 14 -23.59 -17.75 4.55
C SER A 14 -23.15 -16.46 5.22
N LEU A 15 -24.10 -15.81 5.90
CA LEU A 15 -23.82 -14.62 6.68
C LEU A 15 -22.87 -14.92 7.86
N ASP A 16 -22.91 -16.13 8.42
CA ASP A 16 -22.01 -16.53 9.51
C ASP A 16 -20.55 -16.58 9.04
N GLU A 17 -20.33 -17.11 7.84
CA GLU A 17 -19.01 -17.12 7.22
C GLU A 17 -18.53 -15.68 6.93
N LEU A 18 -19.41 -14.81 6.43
CA LEU A 18 -19.07 -13.40 6.21
C LEU A 18 -18.68 -12.72 7.53
N LEU A 19 -19.45 -12.97 8.60
CA LEU A 19 -19.20 -12.36 9.90
C LEU A 19 -17.92 -12.87 10.57
N GLY A 20 -17.62 -14.17 10.42
CA GLY A 20 -16.36 -14.72 10.90
C GLY A 20 -15.15 -14.16 10.17
N ILE A 21 -15.27 -13.97 8.86
CA ILE A 21 -14.23 -13.34 8.05
C ILE A 21 -14.07 -11.86 8.42
N ALA A 22 -15.17 -11.12 8.57
CA ALA A 22 -15.14 -9.73 8.98
C ALA A 22 -14.45 -9.59 10.34
N LEU A 23 -14.91 -10.34 11.35
CA LEU A 23 -14.29 -10.33 12.68
C LEU A 23 -12.78 -10.62 12.65
N ALA A 24 -12.34 -11.55 11.80
CA ALA A 24 -10.93 -11.87 11.64
C ALA A 24 -10.13 -10.71 11.02
N LEU A 25 -10.68 -10.03 10.01
CA LEU A 25 -10.06 -8.86 9.41
C LEU A 25 -10.00 -7.68 10.38
N GLU A 26 -11.09 -7.39 11.09
CA GLU A 26 -11.15 -6.30 12.08
C GLU A 26 -10.14 -6.50 13.22
N GLN A 27 -10.05 -7.72 13.77
CA GLN A 27 -9.08 -8.03 14.83
C GLN A 27 -7.64 -7.91 14.35
N GLU A 28 -7.36 -8.32 13.11
CA GLU A 28 -6.05 -8.21 12.51
C GLU A 28 -5.70 -6.74 12.22
N ALA A 29 -6.67 -5.92 11.80
CA ALA A 29 -6.51 -4.47 11.64
C ALA A 29 -6.20 -3.79 12.98
N VAL A 30 -6.94 -4.09 14.05
CA VAL A 30 -6.65 -3.63 15.43
C VAL A 30 -5.21 -3.95 15.84
N ARG A 31 -4.79 -5.20 15.62
CA ARG A 31 -3.42 -5.65 15.97
C ARG A 31 -2.37 -4.85 15.21
N ARG A 32 -2.53 -4.72 13.88
CA ARG A 32 -1.60 -4.00 13.00
C ARG A 32 -1.50 -2.52 13.34
N TYR A 33 -2.65 -1.85 13.49
CA TYR A 33 -2.67 -0.44 13.83
C TYR A 33 -2.10 -0.17 15.22
N THR A 34 -2.28 -1.08 16.18
CA THR A 34 -1.62 -1.01 17.49
C THR A 34 -0.10 -1.05 17.36
N GLN A 35 0.43 -1.97 16.55
CA GLN A 35 1.87 -2.08 16.31
C GLN A 35 2.43 -0.82 15.61
N LEU A 36 1.74 -0.31 14.59
CA LEU A 36 2.13 0.91 13.88
C LEU A 36 2.05 2.16 14.78
N ALA A 37 1.00 2.30 15.58
CA ALA A 37 0.87 3.40 16.55
C ALA A 37 2.03 3.39 17.55
N ALA A 38 2.34 2.22 18.13
CA ALA A 38 3.45 2.07 19.07
C ALA A 38 4.81 2.37 18.41
N LEU A 39 5.01 1.98 17.15
CA LEU A 39 6.23 2.31 16.39
C LEU A 39 6.35 3.82 16.18
N MET A 40 5.28 4.49 15.79
CA MET A 40 5.26 5.94 15.59
C MET A 40 5.52 6.69 16.92
N ASP A 41 4.96 6.22 18.04
CA ASP A 41 5.22 6.79 19.37
C ASP A 41 6.70 6.69 19.76
N ARG A 42 7.32 5.52 19.58
CA ARG A 42 8.76 5.33 19.86
C ARG A 42 9.65 6.29 19.06
N ARG A 43 9.16 6.76 17.92
CA ARG A 43 9.85 7.71 17.03
C ARG A 43 9.50 9.17 17.30
N GLY A 44 8.55 9.44 18.21
CA GLY A 44 8.04 10.80 18.47
C GLY A 44 7.09 11.33 17.39
N GLU A 45 6.57 10.46 16.52
CA GLU A 45 5.70 10.82 15.39
C GLU A 45 4.22 10.85 15.84
N THR A 46 3.91 11.75 16.77
CA THR A 46 2.63 11.76 17.51
C THR A 46 1.41 11.93 16.62
N ASP A 47 1.50 12.71 15.54
CA ASP A 47 0.37 12.94 14.63
C ASP A 47 -0.01 11.65 13.90
N THR A 48 0.97 10.92 13.37
CA THR A 48 0.73 9.63 12.70
C THR A 48 0.27 8.56 13.68
N ALA A 49 0.84 8.51 14.89
CA ALA A 49 0.37 7.63 15.95
C ALA A 49 -1.11 7.89 16.29
N THR A 50 -1.52 9.16 16.34
CA THR A 50 -2.91 9.56 16.62
C THR A 50 -3.86 9.10 15.53
N THR A 51 -3.47 9.21 14.26
CA THR A 51 -4.25 8.64 13.14
C THR A 51 -4.48 7.14 13.32
N PHE A 52 -3.43 6.37 13.66
CA PHE A 52 -3.60 4.93 13.88
C PHE A 52 -4.47 4.63 15.11
N ARG A 53 -4.38 5.40 16.19
CA ARG A 53 -5.28 5.22 17.34
C ARG A 53 -6.75 5.49 17.02
N ALA A 54 -7.03 6.44 16.14
CA ALA A 54 -8.40 6.68 15.67
C ALA A 54 -8.94 5.47 14.90
N LEU A 55 -8.13 4.87 14.02
CA LEU A 55 -8.50 3.63 13.32
C LEU A 55 -8.68 2.46 14.29
N ILE A 56 -7.79 2.27 15.26
CA ILE A 56 -7.92 1.22 16.30
C ILE A 56 -9.28 1.32 17.01
N ALA A 57 -9.69 2.53 17.41
CA ALA A 57 -10.96 2.73 18.09
C ALA A 57 -12.15 2.35 17.19
N GLU A 58 -12.06 2.69 15.90
CA GLU A 58 -13.09 2.37 14.91
C GLU A 58 -13.20 0.86 14.66
N GLU A 59 -12.07 0.16 14.46
CA GLU A 59 -12.10 -1.30 14.28
C GLU A 59 -12.53 -2.04 15.55
N GLN A 60 -12.23 -1.48 16.74
CA GLN A 60 -12.76 -2.02 18.00
C GLN A 60 -14.29 -1.91 18.07
N ASP A 61 -14.86 -0.81 17.59
CA ASP A 61 -16.31 -0.65 17.47
C ASP A 61 -16.89 -1.65 16.46
N HIS A 62 -16.19 -1.92 15.35
CA HIS A 62 -16.58 -2.95 14.37
C HIS A 62 -16.56 -4.37 14.97
N VAL A 63 -15.51 -4.74 15.71
CA VAL A 63 -15.43 -6.02 16.44
C VAL A 63 -16.63 -6.20 17.37
N GLN A 64 -16.96 -5.16 18.16
CA GLN A 64 -18.11 -5.18 19.06
C GLN A 64 -19.45 -5.26 18.30
N ALA A 65 -19.55 -4.58 17.16
CA ALA A 65 -20.74 -4.60 16.32
C ALA A 65 -21.02 -6.01 15.75
N VAL A 66 -19.97 -6.72 15.29
CA VAL A 66 -20.08 -8.10 14.80
C VAL A 66 -20.53 -9.04 15.92
N ASP A 67 -19.94 -8.93 17.11
CA ASP A 67 -20.32 -9.73 18.28
C ASP A 67 -21.79 -9.48 18.68
N GLY A 68 -22.19 -8.22 18.78
CA GLY A 68 -23.57 -7.84 19.08
C GLY A 68 -24.57 -8.31 18.02
N TRP A 69 -24.14 -8.44 16.76
CA TRP A 69 -25.00 -8.91 15.68
C TRP A 69 -25.17 -10.44 15.69
N ALA A 70 -24.11 -11.19 15.96
CA ALA A 70 -24.19 -12.64 16.21
C ALA A 70 -25.16 -12.94 17.37
N HIS A 71 -25.07 -12.17 18.47
CA HIS A 71 -25.97 -12.30 19.61
C HIS A 71 -27.44 -12.05 19.26
N ARG A 72 -27.75 -11.00 18.47
CA ARG A 72 -29.13 -10.69 18.02
C ARG A 72 -29.72 -11.78 17.12
N LEU A 73 -28.88 -12.51 16.39
CA LEU A 73 -29.29 -13.63 15.56
C LEU A 73 -29.41 -14.94 16.34
N GLY A 74 -29.15 -14.94 17.66
CA GLY A 74 -29.15 -16.14 18.49
C GLY A 74 -28.00 -17.09 18.14
N ARG A 75 -26.90 -16.56 17.61
CA ARG A 75 -25.75 -17.32 17.12
C ARG A 75 -24.54 -17.10 18.05
N PRO A 76 -23.65 -18.09 18.18
CA PRO A 76 -22.39 -17.88 18.87
C PRO A 76 -21.54 -16.84 18.14
N THR A 77 -20.73 -16.10 18.89
CA THR A 77 -19.70 -15.22 18.33
C THR A 77 -18.81 -16.04 17.39
N PRO A 78 -18.56 -15.56 16.16
CA PRO A 78 -17.70 -16.27 15.23
C PRO A 78 -16.28 -16.47 15.80
N ASP A 79 -15.68 -17.63 15.53
CA ASP A 79 -14.27 -17.89 15.87
C ASP A 79 -13.36 -17.30 14.79
N ALA A 80 -12.92 -16.05 14.96
CA ALA A 80 -12.07 -15.35 13.99
C ALA A 80 -10.83 -16.16 13.54
N PRO A 81 -10.05 -16.80 14.44
CA PRO A 81 -8.98 -17.73 14.07
C PRO A 81 -9.39 -18.81 13.07
N ALA A 82 -10.63 -19.31 13.14
CA ALA A 82 -11.15 -20.33 12.22
C ALA A 82 -11.36 -19.82 10.77
N PHE A 83 -11.22 -18.51 10.51
CA PHE A 83 -11.38 -17.91 9.19
C PHE A 83 -10.10 -17.26 8.64
N LEU A 84 -9.01 -17.22 9.41
CA LEU A 84 -7.71 -16.67 8.97
C LEU A 84 -7.17 -17.38 7.71
N TRP A 85 -7.42 -18.68 7.56
CA TRP A 85 -7.02 -19.44 6.37
C TRP A 85 -7.78 -19.06 5.09
N ARG A 86 -8.94 -18.41 5.22
CA ARG A 86 -9.73 -17.89 4.08
C ARG A 86 -9.24 -16.52 3.61
N LEU A 87 -8.43 -15.84 4.41
CA LEU A 87 -7.81 -14.59 4.01
C LEU A 87 -6.70 -14.88 2.99
N PRO A 88 -6.61 -14.10 1.90
CA PRO A 88 -5.45 -14.10 1.03
C PRO A 88 -4.16 -14.00 1.86
N PRO A 89 -3.07 -14.72 1.53
CA PRO A 89 -1.81 -14.63 2.27
C PRO A 89 -1.31 -13.18 2.42
N GLU A 90 -1.61 -12.32 1.45
CA GLU A 90 -1.29 -10.90 1.48
C GLU A 90 -2.06 -10.10 2.55
N LEU A 91 -3.23 -10.60 2.96
CA LEU A 91 -4.06 -10.11 4.06
C LEU A 91 -3.83 -10.87 5.36
N ALA A 92 -3.35 -12.12 5.32
CA ALA A 92 -3.11 -12.96 6.48
C ALA A 92 -1.68 -12.90 7.03
N ALA A 93 -0.70 -12.46 6.23
CA ALA A 93 0.70 -12.43 6.63
C ALA A 93 0.91 -11.59 7.91
N SER A 94 1.59 -12.18 8.90
CA SER A 94 1.89 -11.47 10.15
C SER A 94 2.90 -10.35 9.91
N TRP A 95 2.49 -9.13 10.28
CA TRP A 95 3.29 -7.91 10.29
C TRP A 95 4.29 -7.82 11.44
N GLU A 96 4.42 -8.86 12.27
CA GLU A 96 5.40 -8.86 13.37
C GLU A 96 6.81 -8.62 12.84
N GLU A 97 7.17 -9.27 11.74
CA GLU A 97 8.46 -9.04 11.09
C GLU A 97 8.59 -7.59 10.60
N LEU A 98 7.50 -6.98 10.11
CA LEU A 98 7.47 -5.64 9.51
C LEU A 98 7.48 -4.48 10.55
N THR A 99 6.96 -4.72 11.76
CA THR A 99 6.80 -3.71 12.83
C THR A 99 7.86 -3.79 13.92
N GLU A 100 8.57 -4.91 14.02
CA GLU A 100 9.85 -5.03 14.75
C GLU A 100 10.98 -4.19 14.11
N ARG A 101 10.79 -3.75 12.86
CA ARG A 101 11.75 -2.93 12.11
C ARG A 101 11.71 -1.48 12.60
N THR A 102 12.79 -1.04 13.22
CA THR A 102 12.98 0.32 13.80
C THR A 102 13.01 1.47 12.78
N ARG A 103 12.80 1.22 11.49
CA ARG A 103 13.19 2.14 10.39
C ARG A 103 12.05 2.71 9.56
N LEU A 104 10.79 2.26 9.71
CA LEU A 104 9.69 2.82 8.91
C LEU A 104 9.48 4.31 9.22
N THR A 105 9.48 5.14 8.18
CA THR A 105 9.04 6.55 8.28
C THR A 105 7.51 6.63 8.40
N PRO A 106 6.95 7.75 8.88
CA PRO A 106 5.52 8.00 8.81
C PRO A 106 4.93 7.76 7.41
N TYR A 107 5.60 8.22 6.35
CA TYR A 107 5.17 7.98 4.98
C TYR A 107 5.04 6.48 4.67
N GLN A 108 6.06 5.70 5.02
CA GLN A 108 6.11 4.27 4.74
C GLN A 108 5.05 3.51 5.54
N ALA A 109 4.91 3.80 6.83
CA ALA A 109 3.88 3.20 7.69
C ALA A 109 2.46 3.45 7.16
N LEU A 110 2.18 4.65 6.66
CA LEU A 110 0.87 4.98 6.09
C LEU A 110 0.68 4.37 4.70
N SER A 111 1.72 4.30 3.86
CA SER A 111 1.67 3.61 2.56
C SER A 111 1.25 2.15 2.70
N LEU A 112 1.77 1.53 3.75
CA LEU A 112 1.54 0.15 4.13
C LEU A 112 0.09 -0.11 4.52
N ALA A 113 -0.44 0.75 5.39
CA ALA A 113 -1.83 0.72 5.82
C ALA A 113 -2.77 0.90 4.62
N VAL A 114 -2.48 1.85 3.72
CA VAL A 114 -3.28 2.04 2.49
C VAL A 114 -3.39 0.76 1.67
N VAL A 115 -2.29 0.03 1.48
CA VAL A 115 -2.29 -1.22 0.70
C VAL A 115 -3.18 -2.28 1.38
N ASN A 116 -3.19 -2.36 2.71
CA ASN A 116 -4.04 -3.30 3.42
C ASN A 116 -5.52 -2.99 3.25
N GLU A 117 -5.93 -1.72 3.40
CA GLU A 117 -7.34 -1.35 3.17
C GLU A 117 -7.76 -1.57 1.72
N GLN A 118 -6.86 -1.33 0.76
CA GLN A 118 -7.14 -1.64 -0.65
C GLN A 118 -7.34 -3.13 -0.88
N ARG A 119 -6.57 -3.98 -0.19
CA ARG A 119 -6.73 -5.43 -0.27
C ARG A 119 -8.03 -5.88 0.38
N ALA A 120 -8.38 -5.34 1.55
CA ALA A 120 -9.63 -5.62 2.24
C ALA A 120 -10.84 -5.18 1.38
N PHE A 121 -10.79 -3.97 0.81
CA PHE A 121 -11.76 -3.49 -0.16
C PHE A 121 -11.92 -4.45 -1.35
N ALA A 122 -10.82 -4.84 -1.99
CA ALA A 122 -10.85 -5.75 -3.14
C ALA A 122 -11.44 -7.11 -2.76
N PHE A 123 -11.09 -7.59 -1.57
CA PHE A 123 -11.58 -8.86 -1.03
C PHE A 123 -13.10 -8.83 -0.77
N TYR A 124 -13.61 -7.81 -0.08
CA TYR A 124 -15.05 -7.66 0.13
C TYR A 124 -15.81 -7.38 -1.16
N SER A 125 -15.22 -6.67 -2.12
CA SER A 125 -15.80 -6.47 -3.45
C SER A 125 -15.95 -7.79 -4.21
N TYR A 126 -14.96 -8.69 -4.11
CA TYR A 126 -15.06 -10.03 -4.68
C TYR A 126 -16.17 -10.84 -3.99
N ILE A 127 -16.27 -10.79 -2.66
CA ILE A 127 -17.36 -11.45 -1.92
C ILE A 127 -18.71 -10.92 -2.39
N ALA A 128 -18.88 -9.60 -2.49
CA ALA A 128 -20.12 -8.99 -2.95
C ALA A 128 -20.50 -9.45 -4.37
N ALA A 129 -19.52 -9.50 -5.28
CA ALA A 129 -19.72 -9.92 -6.66
C ALA A 129 -20.06 -11.42 -6.81
N SER A 130 -19.59 -12.26 -5.88
CA SER A 130 -19.80 -13.71 -5.88
C SER A 130 -20.87 -14.19 -4.89
N ALA A 131 -21.53 -13.26 -4.20
CA ALA A 131 -22.50 -13.56 -3.14
C ALA A 131 -23.71 -14.36 -3.68
N PRO A 132 -24.12 -15.46 -3.00
CA PRO A 132 -25.22 -16.29 -3.46
C PRO A 132 -26.61 -15.69 -3.16
N ASP A 133 -26.70 -14.74 -2.23
CA ASP A 133 -27.95 -14.08 -1.85
C ASP A 133 -27.77 -12.58 -1.52
N GLU A 134 -28.90 -11.87 -1.51
CA GLU A 134 -28.97 -10.41 -1.32
C GLU A 134 -28.37 -9.93 0.01
N PRO A 135 -28.63 -10.60 1.16
CA PRO A 135 -28.02 -10.20 2.43
C PRO A 135 -26.50 -10.24 2.40
N ILE A 136 -25.87 -11.32 1.93
CA ILE A 136 -24.40 -11.41 1.89
C ILE A 136 -23.82 -10.31 1.01
N ARG A 137 -24.43 -10.07 -0.17
CA ARG A 137 -24.00 -9.00 -1.07
C ARG A 137 -24.06 -7.63 -0.38
N THR A 138 -25.20 -7.30 0.21
CA THR A 138 -25.43 -6.00 0.86
C THR A 138 -24.41 -5.72 1.96
N HIS A 139 -24.11 -6.73 2.79
CA HIS A 139 -23.16 -6.60 3.89
C HIS A 139 -21.71 -6.55 3.39
N ALA A 140 -21.34 -7.35 2.40
CA ALA A 140 -20.01 -7.29 1.80
C ALA A 140 -19.77 -5.94 1.11
N GLU A 141 -20.76 -5.36 0.42
CA GLU A 141 -20.63 -4.01 -0.14
C GLU A 141 -20.50 -2.94 0.94
N ALA A 142 -21.19 -3.09 2.08
CA ALA A 142 -21.05 -2.15 3.20
C ALA A 142 -19.63 -2.18 3.77
N LEU A 143 -19.07 -3.36 4.00
CA LEU A 143 -17.68 -3.54 4.43
C LEU A 143 -16.71 -2.96 3.38
N ALA A 144 -16.91 -3.26 2.10
CA ALA A 144 -16.09 -2.68 1.03
C ALA A 144 -16.10 -1.14 1.03
N ARG A 145 -17.26 -0.51 1.26
CA ARG A 145 -17.36 0.96 1.36
C ARG A 145 -16.61 1.52 2.57
N GLU A 146 -16.61 0.79 3.67
CA GLU A 146 -15.89 1.16 4.90
C GLU A 146 -14.38 1.15 4.66
N GLU A 147 -13.84 0.07 4.08
CA GLU A 147 -12.43 -0.05 3.72
C GLU A 147 -11.97 1.06 2.75
N LEU A 148 -12.84 1.48 1.82
CA LEU A 148 -12.54 2.63 0.95
C LEU A 148 -12.42 3.94 1.73
N ARG A 149 -13.22 4.13 2.78
CA ARG A 149 -13.16 5.31 3.66
C ARG A 149 -11.84 5.32 4.43
N HIS A 150 -11.42 4.19 4.99
CA HIS A 150 -10.12 4.05 5.66
C HIS A 150 -8.96 4.32 4.69
N ALA A 151 -8.98 3.69 3.50
CA ALA A 151 -7.96 3.91 2.48
C ALA A 151 -7.85 5.39 2.09
N ALA A 152 -8.98 6.09 1.96
CA ALA A 152 -9.01 7.52 1.65
C ALA A 152 -8.41 8.38 2.78
N LEU A 153 -8.75 8.09 4.04
CA LEU A 153 -8.15 8.71 5.22
C LEU A 153 -6.63 8.52 5.23
N LEU A 154 -6.17 7.27 5.11
CA LEU A 154 -4.75 6.91 5.14
C LEU A 154 -3.96 7.53 3.99
N ARG A 155 -4.51 7.56 2.77
CA ARG A 155 -3.88 8.27 1.63
C ARG A 155 -3.72 9.77 1.91
N ARG A 156 -4.69 10.39 2.56
CA ARG A 156 -4.61 11.82 2.96
C ARG A 156 -3.48 12.04 3.95
N GLU A 157 -3.40 11.22 4.99
CA GLU A 157 -2.35 11.33 6.01
C GLU A 157 -0.96 10.99 5.43
N ARG A 158 -0.87 10.00 4.53
CA ARG A 158 0.38 9.65 3.83
C ARG A 158 0.95 10.84 3.08
N ARG A 159 0.13 11.57 2.32
CA ARG A 159 0.54 12.78 1.61
C ARG A 159 1.03 13.87 2.56
N LYS A 160 0.38 14.03 3.72
CA LYS A 160 0.84 14.99 4.75
C LYS A 160 2.20 14.59 5.30
N ALA A 161 2.41 13.30 5.58
CA ALA A 161 3.71 12.78 6.04
C ALA A 161 4.81 13.06 5.01
N TYR A 162 4.57 12.73 3.73
CA TYR A 162 5.51 13.00 2.64
C TYR A 162 5.96 14.48 2.60
N ARG A 163 4.98 15.41 2.66
CA ARG A 163 5.25 16.85 2.64
C ARG A 163 6.04 17.32 3.87
N ARG A 164 5.81 16.72 5.04
CA ARG A 164 6.55 17.06 6.26
C ARG A 164 8.00 16.59 6.17
N GLU A 165 8.22 15.36 5.70
CA GLU A 165 9.55 14.75 5.59
C GLU A 165 10.45 15.48 4.58
N ARG A 166 9.89 16.05 3.51
CA ARG A 166 10.65 16.79 2.47
C ARG A 166 10.77 18.29 2.72
N GLY A 167 10.18 18.81 3.80
CA GLY A 167 10.20 20.23 4.16
C GLY A 167 9.21 21.09 3.36
N ARG A 168 9.00 22.34 3.81
CA ARG A 168 8.02 23.31 3.26
C ARG A 168 8.37 23.88 1.89
N ALA A 169 9.35 23.34 1.15
CA ALA A 169 9.52 23.72 -0.24
C ALA A 169 8.19 23.46 -0.95
N GLU A 170 7.66 24.45 -1.68
CA GLU A 170 6.37 24.35 -2.34
C GLU A 170 6.42 23.21 -3.37
N HIS A 171 6.10 21.99 -2.92
CA HIS A 171 5.90 20.85 -3.81
C HIS A 171 4.67 21.16 -4.64
N LYS A 172 4.89 21.61 -5.88
CA LYS A 172 3.83 21.83 -6.83
C LYS A 172 3.26 20.46 -7.20
N PRO A 173 1.97 20.18 -6.90
CA PRO A 173 1.40 18.88 -7.20
C PRO A 173 1.49 18.57 -8.68
N THR A 174 1.89 17.34 -9.00
CA THR A 174 1.88 16.86 -10.39
C THR A 174 0.43 16.75 -10.87
N ARG A 175 0.18 17.09 -12.14
CA ARG A 175 -1.17 17.08 -12.73
C ARG A 175 -1.13 16.59 -14.17
N ALA A 176 -2.17 15.85 -14.56
CA ALA A 176 -2.53 15.53 -15.92
C ALA A 176 -4.06 15.52 -16.00
N ASP A 177 -4.64 16.22 -16.98
CA ASP A 177 -6.08 16.36 -17.13
C ASP A 177 -6.66 15.39 -18.16
N THR A 178 -5.81 14.86 -19.06
CA THR A 178 -6.21 13.92 -20.11
C THR A 178 -5.35 12.66 -20.14
N PRO A 179 -5.85 11.53 -20.68
CA PRO A 179 -5.07 10.30 -20.81
C PRO A 179 -3.75 10.50 -21.57
N ALA A 180 -3.75 11.31 -22.63
CA ALA A 180 -2.55 11.59 -23.42
C ALA A 180 -1.51 12.42 -22.64
N GLU A 181 -1.94 13.32 -21.76
CA GLU A 181 -1.03 14.03 -20.84
C GLU A 181 -0.46 13.08 -19.79
N LEU A 182 -1.29 12.21 -19.22
CA LEU A 182 -0.85 11.19 -18.27
C LEU A 182 0.18 10.26 -18.90
N GLU A 183 -0.03 9.81 -20.13
CA GLU A 183 0.91 8.95 -20.84
C GLU A 183 2.28 9.62 -21.01
N ARG A 184 2.32 10.86 -21.51
CA ARG A 184 3.58 11.61 -21.66
C ARG A 184 4.29 11.83 -20.32
N LEU A 185 3.52 12.16 -19.28
CA LEU A 185 4.03 12.34 -17.94
C LEU A 185 4.59 11.03 -17.36
N ALA A 186 3.86 9.93 -17.52
CA ALA A 186 4.25 8.60 -17.04
C ALA A 186 5.55 8.16 -17.72
N VAL A 187 5.66 8.30 -19.04
CA VAL A 187 6.90 8.04 -19.79
C VAL A 187 8.06 8.84 -19.20
N ALA A 188 7.89 10.14 -19.00
CA ALA A 188 8.96 11.00 -18.47
C ALA A 188 9.40 10.59 -17.05
N LEU A 189 8.44 10.40 -16.15
CA LEU A 189 8.72 10.09 -14.74
C LEU A 189 9.29 8.68 -14.55
N LEU A 190 8.72 7.67 -15.24
CA LEU A 190 9.19 6.30 -15.19
C LEU A 190 10.58 6.17 -15.82
N SER A 191 10.82 6.78 -16.99
CA SER A 191 12.15 6.74 -17.63
C SER A 191 13.22 7.39 -16.77
N ALA A 192 12.94 8.55 -16.16
CA ALA A 192 13.87 9.22 -15.28
C ALA A 192 14.19 8.39 -14.02
N THR A 193 13.16 7.81 -13.40
CA THR A 193 13.31 6.98 -12.20
C THR A 193 14.06 5.67 -12.50
N ALA A 194 13.73 5.00 -13.61
CA ALA A 194 14.41 3.80 -14.06
C ALA A 194 15.89 4.06 -14.39
N ALA A 195 16.22 5.23 -14.92
CA ALA A 195 17.61 5.63 -15.15
C ALA A 195 18.36 5.83 -13.82
N GLU A 196 17.74 6.48 -12.84
CA GLU A 196 18.29 6.66 -11.49
C GLU A 196 18.52 5.30 -10.79
N HIS A 197 17.53 4.41 -10.82
CA HIS A 197 17.67 3.05 -10.30
C HIS A 197 18.74 2.23 -11.04
N SER A 198 18.87 2.37 -12.36
CA SER A 198 19.92 1.70 -13.13
C SER A 198 21.32 2.16 -12.70
N ALA A 199 21.51 3.46 -12.49
CA ALA A 199 22.78 4.02 -12.02
C ALA A 199 23.11 3.54 -10.59
N LEU A 200 22.11 3.52 -9.71
CA LEU A 200 22.24 2.99 -8.36
C LEU A 200 22.55 1.48 -8.36
N ALA A 201 21.91 0.69 -9.24
CA ALA A 201 22.17 -0.75 -9.36
C ALA A 201 23.61 -1.04 -9.78
N ALA A 202 24.12 -0.32 -10.79
CA ALA A 202 25.51 -0.44 -11.23
C ALA A 202 26.49 -0.08 -10.11
N HIS A 203 26.18 0.94 -9.32
CA HIS A 203 27.03 1.35 -8.21
C HIS A 203 26.97 0.40 -7.02
N LEU A 204 25.79 -0.12 -6.67
CA LEU A 204 25.64 -1.19 -5.67
C LEU A 204 26.50 -2.41 -6.01
N LEU A 205 26.50 -2.82 -7.28
CA LEU A 205 27.33 -3.92 -7.76
C LEU A 205 28.83 -3.60 -7.59
N ALA A 206 29.25 -2.38 -7.92
CA ALA A 206 30.64 -1.93 -7.73
C ALA A 206 31.05 -1.89 -6.24
N LEU A 207 30.11 -1.60 -5.34
CA LEU A 207 30.29 -1.65 -3.89
C LEU A 207 30.18 -3.08 -3.30
N GLY A 208 30.02 -4.10 -4.14
CA GLY A 208 29.93 -5.50 -3.73
C GLY A 208 28.56 -5.95 -3.23
N ASP A 209 27.49 -5.17 -3.44
CA ASP A 209 26.11 -5.55 -3.13
C ASP A 209 25.37 -6.10 -4.36
N GLY A 210 25.70 -7.35 -4.73
CA GLY A 210 25.07 -8.04 -5.86
C GLY A 210 23.56 -8.25 -5.68
N ASP A 211 23.10 -8.51 -4.45
CA ASP A 211 21.68 -8.71 -4.16
C ASP A 211 20.88 -7.40 -4.33
N GLY A 212 21.41 -6.29 -3.80
CA GLY A 212 20.81 -4.97 -3.99
C GLY A 212 20.78 -4.54 -5.45
N ALA A 213 21.86 -4.79 -6.20
CA ALA A 213 21.92 -4.53 -7.63
C ALA A 213 20.90 -5.36 -8.43
N THR A 214 20.78 -6.65 -8.11
CA THR A 214 19.81 -7.57 -8.73
C THR A 214 18.38 -7.12 -8.48
N LEU A 215 18.06 -6.73 -7.24
CA LEU A 215 16.76 -6.19 -6.89
C LEU A 215 16.42 -4.93 -7.70
N LEU A 216 17.34 -3.95 -7.76
CA LEU A 216 17.10 -2.71 -8.52
C LEU A 216 16.95 -2.98 -10.01
N ASN A 217 17.74 -3.89 -10.59
CA ASN A 217 17.59 -4.25 -11.99
C ASN A 217 16.23 -4.89 -12.29
N ARG A 218 15.68 -5.67 -11.36
CA ARG A 218 14.30 -6.18 -11.47
C ARG A 218 13.29 -5.02 -11.47
N ILE A 219 13.40 -4.09 -10.52
CA ILE A 219 12.53 -2.91 -10.43
C ILE A 219 12.61 -2.07 -11.72
N VAL A 220 13.82 -1.83 -12.25
CA VAL A 220 14.02 -1.14 -13.53
C VAL A 220 13.30 -1.85 -14.68
N GLY A 221 13.32 -3.18 -14.72
CA GLY A 221 12.58 -3.97 -15.69
C GLY A 221 11.07 -3.76 -15.59
N GLU A 222 10.53 -3.78 -14.37
CA GLU A 222 9.12 -3.51 -14.09
C GLU A 222 8.72 -2.08 -14.47
N GLU A 223 9.53 -1.07 -14.14
CA GLU A 223 9.32 0.33 -14.50
C GLU A 223 9.30 0.52 -16.02
N ARG A 224 10.23 -0.10 -16.75
CA ARG A 224 10.27 -0.05 -18.22
C ARG A 224 9.08 -0.75 -18.87
N ALA A 225 8.58 -1.84 -18.28
CA ALA A 225 7.40 -2.55 -18.78
C ALA A 225 6.10 -1.73 -18.64
N LEU A 226 6.09 -0.69 -17.80
CA LEU A 226 4.97 0.24 -17.66
C LEU A 226 4.98 1.37 -18.72
N ILE A 227 6.03 1.47 -19.53
CA ILE A 227 6.20 2.51 -20.55
C ILE A 227 5.90 1.92 -21.94
N PRO A 228 5.23 2.65 -22.85
CA PRO A 228 5.09 2.23 -24.24
C PRO A 228 6.43 1.93 -24.93
N ALA A 229 6.45 0.85 -25.71
CA ALA A 229 7.63 0.41 -26.45
C ALA A 229 8.12 1.49 -27.42
N GLY A 230 9.44 1.68 -27.50
CA GLY A 230 10.07 2.69 -28.37
C GLY A 230 10.28 4.07 -27.72
N SER A 231 9.93 4.24 -26.45
CA SER A 231 10.28 5.43 -25.68
C SER A 231 11.78 5.47 -25.34
N ASP A 232 12.42 6.62 -25.52
CA ASP A 232 13.86 6.78 -25.26
C ASP A 232 14.20 6.63 -23.77
N ALA A 233 15.32 5.95 -23.50
CA ALA A 233 15.88 5.87 -22.16
C ALA A 233 16.48 7.22 -21.76
N ALA A 234 15.98 7.80 -20.67
CA ALA A 234 16.60 8.98 -20.09
C ALA A 234 17.96 8.61 -19.46
N ALA A 235 18.93 9.53 -19.51
CA ALA A 235 20.14 9.42 -18.71
C ALA A 235 19.86 9.97 -17.30
N SER A 236 20.33 9.27 -16.26
CA SER A 236 20.24 9.83 -14.91
C SER A 236 21.24 10.97 -14.73
N GLN A 237 20.78 12.05 -14.12
CA GLN A 237 21.61 13.19 -13.70
C GLN A 237 21.80 13.22 -12.17
N ALA A 238 21.24 12.24 -11.45
CA ALA A 238 21.32 12.20 -10.00
C ALA A 238 22.72 11.83 -9.53
N ALA A 239 23.21 12.51 -8.49
CA ALA A 239 24.44 12.11 -7.83
C ALA A 239 24.25 10.72 -7.21
N VAL A 240 25.15 9.80 -7.54
CA VAL A 240 25.13 8.44 -6.98
C VAL A 240 25.89 8.45 -5.66
N PRO A 241 25.28 8.06 -4.52
CA PRO A 241 25.96 8.03 -3.24
C PRO A 241 27.06 6.96 -3.18
N ASP A 242 28.10 7.19 -2.39
CA ASP A 242 29.29 6.29 -2.34
C ASP A 242 29.18 5.11 -1.36
N THR A 243 28.02 4.95 -0.69
CA THR A 243 27.83 3.87 0.30
C THR A 243 26.54 3.12 0.01
N VAL A 244 26.57 1.80 0.20
CA VAL A 244 25.40 0.96 -0.06
C VAL A 244 24.15 1.43 0.70
N PRO A 245 24.19 1.72 2.02
CA PRO A 245 23.00 2.20 2.71
C PRO A 245 22.46 3.52 2.14
N ALA A 246 23.34 4.40 1.63
CA ALA A 246 22.92 5.63 0.99
C ALA A 246 22.31 5.39 -0.40
N CYS A 247 22.86 4.46 -1.20
CA CYS A 247 22.27 4.07 -2.49
C CYS A 247 20.86 3.51 -2.33
N LEU A 248 20.66 2.61 -1.36
CA LEU A 248 19.33 2.02 -1.11
C LEU A 248 18.33 3.08 -0.64
N ARG A 249 18.74 4.02 0.22
CA ARG A 249 17.90 5.17 0.62
C ARG A 249 17.59 6.10 -0.56
N ALA A 250 18.53 6.30 -1.48
CA ALA A 250 18.31 7.08 -2.68
C ALA A 250 17.28 6.40 -3.59
N ALA A 251 17.35 5.08 -3.77
CA ALA A 251 16.35 4.32 -4.51
C ALA A 251 14.94 4.45 -3.88
N VAL A 252 14.83 4.27 -2.56
CA VAL A 252 13.57 4.49 -1.84
C VAL A 252 13.05 5.91 -2.07
N THR A 253 13.91 6.92 -1.94
CA THR A 253 13.54 8.33 -2.21
C THR A 253 13.02 8.55 -3.63
N ALA A 254 13.66 7.95 -4.64
CA ALA A 254 13.24 8.06 -6.03
C ALA A 254 11.86 7.42 -6.25
N SER A 255 11.63 6.23 -5.69
CA SER A 255 10.33 5.55 -5.73
C SER A 255 9.23 6.29 -4.96
N GLU A 256 9.51 6.88 -3.79
CA GLU A 256 8.54 7.68 -3.02
C GLU A 256 8.08 8.90 -3.84
N ARG A 257 9.04 9.61 -4.45
CA ARG A 257 8.75 10.76 -5.33
C ARG A 257 7.88 10.36 -6.51
N LEU A 258 8.18 9.22 -7.14
CA LEU A 258 7.40 8.71 -8.26
C LEU A 258 5.98 8.31 -7.85
N ALA A 259 5.82 7.60 -6.72
CA ALA A 259 4.53 7.20 -6.19
C ALA A 259 3.65 8.42 -5.83
N GLU A 260 4.24 9.46 -5.26
CA GLU A 260 3.52 10.69 -4.93
C GLU A 260 3.17 11.52 -6.16
N ALA A 261 4.01 11.54 -7.20
CA ALA A 261 3.66 12.21 -8.45
C ALA A 261 2.40 11.61 -9.09
N PHE A 262 2.29 10.28 -9.15
CA PHE A 262 1.05 9.63 -9.62
C PHE A 262 -0.12 9.83 -8.64
N GLY A 263 0.15 9.90 -7.34
CA GLY A 263 -0.84 10.22 -6.32
C GLY A 263 -1.43 11.61 -6.43
N ASP A 264 -0.61 12.61 -6.77
CA ASP A 264 -1.05 13.98 -6.99
C ASP A 264 -1.97 14.07 -8.23
N VAL A 265 -1.66 13.33 -9.30
CA VAL A 265 -2.52 13.23 -10.49
C VAL A 265 -3.85 12.58 -10.11
N ALA A 266 -3.82 11.42 -9.46
CA ALA A 266 -5.02 10.69 -9.05
C ALA A 266 -5.94 11.55 -8.17
N ALA A 267 -5.37 12.32 -7.23
CA ALA A 267 -6.15 13.16 -6.32
C ALA A 267 -6.85 14.35 -6.99
N GLN A 268 -6.41 14.72 -8.20
CA GLN A 268 -6.96 15.84 -8.97
C GLN A 268 -7.73 15.39 -10.23
N ALA A 269 -7.72 14.08 -10.52
CA ALA A 269 -8.31 13.52 -11.72
C ALA A 269 -9.84 13.69 -11.71
N ILE A 270 -10.35 14.27 -12.80
CA ILE A 270 -11.79 14.34 -13.09
C ILE A 270 -12.16 13.26 -14.11
N ASP A 271 -11.23 12.93 -15.01
CA ASP A 271 -11.36 11.85 -15.99
C ASP A 271 -11.12 10.48 -15.34
N GLU A 272 -12.03 9.54 -15.58
CA GLU A 272 -12.01 8.20 -14.99
C GLU A 272 -10.80 7.37 -15.45
N LEU A 273 -10.38 7.51 -16.71
CA LEU A 273 -9.21 6.79 -17.22
C LEU A 273 -7.93 7.36 -16.59
N VAL A 274 -7.84 8.68 -16.46
CA VAL A 274 -6.71 9.33 -15.76
C VAL A 274 -6.65 8.87 -14.31
N LEU A 275 -7.78 8.85 -13.60
CA LEU A 275 -7.84 8.37 -12.21
C LEU A 275 -7.39 6.91 -12.11
N THR A 276 -7.99 6.03 -12.92
CA THR A 276 -7.74 4.58 -12.87
C THR A 276 -6.28 4.26 -13.18
N GLU A 277 -5.74 4.87 -14.24
CA GLU A 277 -4.37 4.58 -14.67
C GLU A 277 -3.33 5.19 -13.72
N SER A 278 -3.56 6.39 -13.18
CA SER A 278 -2.66 6.98 -12.18
C SER A 278 -2.64 6.18 -10.87
N LEU A 279 -3.77 5.63 -10.43
CA LEU A 279 -3.82 4.72 -9.28
C LEU A 279 -3.08 3.42 -9.57
N ARG A 280 -3.24 2.82 -10.76
CA ARG A 280 -2.53 1.60 -11.17
C ARG A 280 -1.00 1.81 -11.17
N LEU A 281 -0.54 2.93 -11.72
CA LEU A 281 0.87 3.29 -11.75
C LEU A 281 1.42 3.55 -10.34
N GLN A 282 0.69 4.30 -9.52
CA GLN A 282 1.05 4.51 -8.11
C GLN A 282 1.20 3.19 -7.35
N GLU A 283 0.24 2.27 -7.51
CA GLU A 283 0.27 0.97 -6.82
C GLU A 283 1.46 0.12 -7.24
N ALA A 284 1.81 0.11 -8.53
CA ALA A 284 3.01 -0.57 -9.01
C ALA A 284 4.28 -0.06 -8.30
N VAL A 285 4.42 1.26 -8.19
CA VAL A 285 5.58 1.90 -7.55
C VAL A 285 5.60 1.67 -6.03
N VAL A 286 4.45 1.70 -5.37
CA VAL A 286 4.35 1.31 -3.94
C VAL A 286 4.77 -0.14 -3.73
N GLY A 287 4.50 -1.03 -4.70
CA GLY A 287 5.03 -2.39 -4.72
C GLY A 287 6.57 -2.42 -4.74
N HIS A 288 7.21 -1.56 -5.52
CA HIS A 288 8.68 -1.44 -5.54
C HIS A 288 9.23 -0.95 -4.18
N LEU A 289 8.55 0.01 -3.54
CA LEU A 289 8.93 0.50 -2.21
C LEU A 289 8.96 -0.61 -1.15
N ALA A 290 7.97 -1.50 -1.17
CA ALA A 290 7.92 -2.63 -0.24
C ALA A 290 9.13 -3.57 -0.40
N LEU A 291 9.52 -3.85 -1.66
CA LEU A 291 10.69 -4.68 -1.96
C LEU A 291 12.01 -4.01 -1.53
N LEU A 292 12.12 -2.69 -1.73
CA LEU A 292 13.30 -1.91 -1.32
C LEU A 292 13.43 -1.82 0.20
N ALA A 293 12.32 -1.66 0.92
CA ALA A 293 12.30 -1.65 2.37
C ALA A 293 12.85 -2.97 2.93
N GLU A 294 12.35 -4.11 2.42
CA GLU A 294 12.81 -5.45 2.80
C GLU A 294 14.32 -5.64 2.59
N ARG A 295 14.89 -5.12 1.49
CA ARG A 295 16.34 -5.20 1.23
C ARG A 295 17.19 -4.40 2.21
N ILE A 296 16.73 -3.21 2.59
CA ILE A 296 17.45 -2.35 3.56
C ILE A 296 17.57 -3.08 4.91
N GLU A 297 16.62 -3.95 5.23
CA GLU A 297 16.49 -4.61 6.52
C GLU A 297 17.28 -5.92 6.60
N THR A 298 17.34 -6.71 5.54
CA THR A 298 18.19 -7.93 5.48
C THR A 298 19.70 -7.63 5.60
N ARG A 299 20.08 -6.35 5.67
CA ARG A 299 21.45 -5.87 5.84
C ARG A 299 21.74 -5.22 7.20
N GLY A 300 20.71 -4.93 7.99
CA GLY A 300 20.81 -4.29 9.29
C GLY A 300 21.03 -5.29 10.41
#